data_AF-A0A091EP84-F1
#
_entry.id   AF-A0A091EP84-F1
#
_cell.length_a   1.000
_cell.length_b   1.000
_cell.length_c   1.000
_cell.angle_alpha   90.00
_cell.angle_beta   90.00
_cell.angle_gamma   90.00
#
_symmetry.space_group_name_H-M   'P 1'
#
loop_
_entity.id
_entity.type
_entity.pdbx_description
1 polymer ?
#
loop_
_entity_poly.entity_id
_entity_poly.type
_entity_poly.pdbx_seq_one_letter_code
_entity_poly.pdbx_strand_id
1 'polypeptide(L)'
;SLRAGGSLTSLRAGGSLTSLRAGGSLTSLRAGGSLTSLRAGGSLTSLRAGGSLTSLRAGGSLTSLRAGGSLTSLRAGGSLTSLRAGGSLTSLRAGGSLTSLRAGGSLTSLRAGGSLTSLRAGGSLTSLRAGGSLTSLRAGGSVTSFRDSGSLTSLRAGSSLTSLRDGGS
;
A
#
# COMPACT_ATOMS: atom_id res chain seq x y z
N SER A 1 2.48 9.43 -22.01
CA SER A 1 3.54 9.09 -21.03
C SER A 1 4.23 10.37 -20.61
N LEU A 2 4.21 10.74 -19.33
CA LEU A 2 4.87 11.96 -18.83
C LEU A 2 6.18 11.63 -18.10
N ARG A 3 7.22 12.44 -18.31
CA ARG A 3 8.51 12.32 -17.63
C ARG A 3 8.94 13.68 -17.06
N ALA A 4 9.38 13.70 -15.81
CA ALA A 4 10.03 14.85 -15.19
C ALA A 4 11.31 14.38 -14.50
N GLY A 5 12.44 15.05 -14.79
CA GLY A 5 13.73 14.76 -14.18
C GLY A 5 13.85 15.28 -12.75
N GLY A 6 13.26 16.46 -12.47
CA GLY A 6 13.31 17.13 -11.18
C GLY A 6 12.10 16.87 -10.28
N SER A 7 11.94 17.74 -9.28
CA SER A 7 10.78 17.74 -8.39
C SER A 7 9.52 18.24 -9.11
N LEU A 8 8.42 17.53 -8.93
CA LEU A 8 7.09 17.91 -9.42
C LEU A 8 6.23 18.36 -8.24
N THR A 9 5.84 19.64 -8.24
CA THR A 9 4.98 20.17 -7.17
C THR A 9 3.55 19.66 -7.31
N SER A 10 2.97 19.73 -8.51
CA SER A 10 1.62 19.22 -8.73
C SER A 10 1.39 18.75 -10.16
N LEU A 11 0.59 17.70 -10.30
CA LEU A 11 0.03 17.28 -11.58
C LEU A 11 -1.44 16.88 -11.38
N ARG A 12 -2.31 17.35 -12.28
CA ARG A 12 -3.73 16.98 -12.33
C ARG A 12 -4.07 16.47 -13.72
N ALA A 13 -4.55 15.25 -13.81
CA ALA A 13 -5.11 14.66 -15.02
C ALA A 13 -6.61 14.40 -14.79
N GLY A 14 -7.48 14.95 -15.64
CA GLY A 14 -8.92 14.75 -15.54
C GLY A 14 -9.35 13.32 -15.87
N GLY A 15 -8.64 12.65 -16.77
CA GLY A 15 -8.92 11.28 -17.21
C GLY A 15 -7.95 10.24 -16.66
N SER A 16 -7.84 9.13 -17.39
CA SER A 16 -6.87 8.07 -17.11
C SER A 16 -5.45 8.51 -17.47
N LEU A 17 -4.47 8.11 -16.64
CA LEU A 17 -3.07 8.36 -16.88
C LEU A 17 -2.34 7.03 -17.10
N THR A 18 -1.82 6.82 -18.31
CA THR A 18 -1.13 5.58 -18.65
C THR A 18 0.21 5.46 -17.94
N SER A 19 1.01 6.54 -17.92
CA SER A 19 2.33 6.50 -17.27
C SER A 19 2.84 7.87 -16.85
N LEU A 20 3.44 7.92 -15.65
CA LEU A 20 4.25 9.02 -15.15
C LEU A 20 5.56 8.48 -14.58
N ARG A 21 6.67 9.14 -14.89
CA ARG A 21 7.96 8.95 -14.22
C ARG A 21 8.48 10.29 -13.69
N ALA A 22 8.70 10.38 -12.40
CA ALA A 22 9.34 11.50 -11.72
C ALA A 22 10.69 11.03 -11.15
N GLY A 23 11.78 11.70 -11.52
CA GLY A 23 13.12 11.42 -10.97
C GLY A 23 13.27 11.93 -9.53
N GLY A 24 12.79 13.14 -9.26
CA GLY A 24 12.80 13.78 -7.95
C GLY A 24 11.55 13.51 -7.10
N SER A 25 11.31 14.41 -6.15
CA SER A 25 10.14 14.38 -5.28
C SER A 25 8.85 14.76 -6.03
N LEU A 26 7.75 14.09 -5.73
CA LEU A 26 6.42 14.40 -6.25
C LEU A 26 5.51 14.79 -5.08
N THR A 27 5.14 16.07 -5.01
CA THR A 27 4.35 16.56 -3.87
C THR A 27 2.87 16.17 -4.02
N SER A 28 2.28 16.35 -5.20
CA SER A 28 0.87 15.99 -5.43
C SER A 28 0.61 15.47 -6.84
N LEU A 29 -0.08 14.33 -6.94
CA LEU A 29 -0.68 13.84 -8.18
C LEU A 29 -2.16 13.51 -7.97
N ARG A 30 -3.02 14.06 -8.82
CA ARG A 30 -4.43 13.67 -8.95
C ARG A 30 -4.71 13.16 -10.35
N ALA A 31 -5.20 11.92 -10.46
CA ALA A 31 -5.80 11.37 -11.66
C ALA A 31 -7.29 11.13 -11.40
N GLY A 32 -8.17 11.70 -12.24
CA GLY A 32 -9.62 11.49 -12.14
C GLY A 32 -10.03 10.06 -12.51
N GLY A 33 -9.34 9.45 -13.46
CA GLY A 33 -9.56 8.08 -13.89
C GLY A 33 -8.57 7.06 -13.30
N SER A 34 -8.31 6.02 -14.08
CA SER A 34 -7.34 4.97 -13.74
C SER A 34 -5.90 5.45 -13.93
N LEU A 35 -4.99 4.96 -13.10
CA LEU A 35 -3.55 5.19 -13.22
C LEU A 35 -2.86 3.85 -13.48
N THR A 36 -2.34 3.64 -14.69
CA THR A 36 -1.73 2.36 -15.04
C THR A 36 -0.32 2.24 -14.44
N SER A 37 0.51 3.28 -14.54
CA SER A 37 1.87 3.23 -13.99
C SER A 37 2.35 4.58 -13.43
N LEU A 38 2.90 4.55 -12.22
CA LEU A 38 3.67 5.65 -11.65
C LEU A 38 5.00 5.16 -11.10
N ARG A 39 6.08 5.87 -11.44
CA ARG A 39 7.40 5.69 -10.85
C ARG A 39 7.89 7.02 -10.29
N ALA A 40 8.13 7.07 -8.99
CA ALA A 40 8.76 8.21 -8.31
C ALA A 40 10.11 7.74 -7.72
N GLY A 41 11.21 8.39 -8.12
CA GLY A 41 12.53 8.13 -7.55
C GLY A 41 12.65 8.65 -6.13
N GLY A 42 12.20 9.89 -5.91
CA GLY A 42 12.18 10.53 -4.59
C GLY A 42 10.93 10.26 -3.76
N SER A 43 10.68 11.15 -2.81
CA SER A 43 9.51 11.11 -1.94
C SER A 43 8.22 11.45 -2.70
N LEU A 44 7.13 10.77 -2.36
CA LEU A 44 5.79 11.04 -2.86
C LEU A 44 4.88 11.45 -1.71
N THR A 45 4.53 12.72 -1.63
CA THR A 45 3.73 13.23 -0.50
C THR A 45 2.26 12.84 -0.65
N SER A 46 1.67 13.02 -1.83
CA SER A 46 0.24 12.73 -2.05
C SER A 46 -0.06 12.19 -3.44
N LEU A 47 -0.74 11.04 -3.47
CA LEU A 47 -1.33 10.47 -4.68
C LEU A 47 -2.82 10.21 -4.48
N ARG A 48 -3.63 10.67 -5.44
CA ARG A 48 -5.05 10.32 -5.56
C ARG A 48 -5.37 9.84 -6.97
N ALA A 49 -5.85 8.61 -7.09
CA ALA A 49 -6.47 8.07 -8.30
C ALA A 49 -7.96 7.83 -8.02
N GLY A 50 -8.83 8.38 -8.86
CA GLY A 50 -10.27 8.16 -8.75
C GLY A 50 -10.67 6.73 -9.11
N GLY A 51 -9.98 6.14 -10.09
CA GLY A 51 -10.19 4.75 -10.51
C GLY A 51 -9.19 3.76 -9.92
N SER A 52 -8.90 2.72 -10.71
CA SER A 52 -7.92 1.68 -10.36
C SER A 52 -6.49 2.19 -10.50
N LEU A 53 -5.60 1.68 -9.66
CA LEU A 53 -4.16 1.89 -9.76
C LEU A 53 -3.47 0.56 -10.03
N THR A 54 -2.92 0.38 -11.23
CA THR A 54 -2.32 -0.91 -11.60
C THR A 54 -0.92 -1.05 -11.00
N SER A 55 -0.06 -0.05 -11.13
CA SER A 55 1.30 -0.13 -10.58
C SER A 55 1.82 1.21 -10.07
N LEU A 56 2.30 1.20 -8.82
CA LEU A 56 3.09 2.29 -8.26
C LEU A 56 4.43 1.77 -7.72
N ARG A 57 5.50 2.48 -8.05
CA ARG A 57 6.82 2.32 -7.44
C ARG A 57 7.31 3.65 -6.90
N ALA A 58 7.58 3.72 -5.61
CA ALA A 58 8.20 4.85 -4.95
C ALA A 58 9.54 4.40 -4.34
N GLY A 59 10.63 5.07 -4.71
CA GLY A 59 11.96 4.82 -4.13
C GLY A 59 12.07 5.37 -2.71
N GLY A 60 11.61 6.61 -2.51
CA GLY A 60 11.59 7.27 -1.21
C GLY A 60 10.32 7.00 -0.39
N SER A 61 10.07 7.89 0.56
CA SER A 61 8.90 7.85 1.44
C SER A 61 7.61 8.16 0.67
N LEU A 62 6.53 7.47 1.04
CA LEU A 62 5.18 7.71 0.53
C LEU A 62 4.27 8.13 1.70
N THR A 63 3.90 9.40 1.76
CA THR A 63 3.12 9.92 2.89
C THR A 63 1.65 9.51 2.77
N SER A 64 1.02 9.74 1.62
CA SER A 64 -0.40 9.42 1.43
C SER A 64 -0.69 8.90 0.03
N LEU A 65 -1.39 7.77 -0.03
CA LEU A 65 -1.98 7.24 -1.25
C LEU A 65 -3.46 6.90 -1.06
N ARG A 66 -4.28 7.36 -2.01
CA ARG A 66 -5.69 6.99 -2.15
C ARG A 66 -5.98 6.51 -3.56
N ALA A 67 -6.48 5.29 -3.68
CA ALA A 67 -7.10 4.76 -4.90
C ALA A 67 -8.58 4.52 -4.62
N GLY A 68 -9.47 5.09 -5.46
CA GLY A 68 -10.91 4.85 -5.35
C GLY A 68 -11.29 3.42 -5.71
N GLY A 69 -10.60 2.83 -6.69
CA GLY A 69 -10.80 1.45 -7.12
C GLY A 69 -9.79 0.46 -6.52
N SER A 70 -9.53 -0.59 -7.29
CA SER A 70 -8.55 -1.64 -6.94
C SER A 70 -7.11 -1.14 -7.10
N LEU A 71 -6.23 -1.66 -6.27
CA LEU A 71 -4.79 -1.45 -6.34
C LEU A 71 -4.10 -2.79 -6.62
N THR A 72 -3.54 -2.96 -7.82
CA THR A 72 -2.93 -4.24 -8.20
C THR A 72 -1.53 -4.39 -7.59
N SER A 73 -0.68 -3.37 -7.71
CA SER A 73 0.69 -3.46 -7.21
C SER A 73 1.21 -2.12 -6.67
N LEU A 74 1.73 -2.16 -5.44
CA LEU A 74 2.48 -1.07 -4.84
C LEU A 74 3.81 -1.59 -4.30
N ARG A 75 4.90 -0.90 -4.66
CA ARG A 75 6.22 -1.08 -4.06
C ARG A 75 6.72 0.26 -3.52
N ALA A 76 6.96 0.34 -2.23
CA ALA A 76 7.60 1.48 -1.56
C ALA A 76 8.95 1.02 -0.98
N GLY A 77 10.03 1.71 -1.34
CA GLY A 77 11.36 1.48 -0.77
C GLY A 77 11.46 2.02 0.65
N GLY A 78 11.04 3.27 0.85
CA GLY A 78 11.00 3.93 2.15
C GLY A 78 9.73 3.67 2.96
N SER A 79 9.50 4.56 3.93
CA SER A 79 8.32 4.52 4.80
C SER A 79 7.03 4.84 4.06
N LEU A 80 5.95 4.16 4.44
CA LEU A 80 4.60 4.40 3.95
C LEU A 80 3.69 4.80 5.12
N THR A 81 3.29 6.07 5.18
CA THR A 81 2.47 6.55 6.31
C THR A 81 1.01 6.16 6.15
N SER A 82 0.41 6.37 4.98
CA SER A 82 -1.01 6.07 4.77
C SER A 82 -1.31 5.50 3.39
N LEU A 83 -1.97 4.35 3.37
CA LEU A 83 -2.54 3.74 2.18
C LEU A 83 -4.04 3.49 2.35
N ARG A 84 -4.85 3.98 1.41
CA ARG A 84 -6.26 3.66 1.28
C ARG A 84 -6.59 3.19 -0.13
N ALA A 85 -7.09 1.97 -0.25
CA ALA A 85 -7.71 1.45 -1.47
C ALA A 85 -9.20 1.22 -1.19
N GLY A 86 -10.08 1.76 -2.04
CA GLY A 86 -11.52 1.54 -1.94
C GLY A 86 -11.90 0.10 -2.31
N GLY A 87 -11.20 -0.50 -3.28
CA GLY A 87 -11.38 -1.87 -3.70
C GLY A 87 -10.39 -2.86 -3.09
N SER A 88 -10.13 -3.93 -3.86
CA SER A 88 -9.16 -4.97 -3.51
C SER A 88 -7.72 -4.48 -3.67
N LEU A 89 -6.83 -5.01 -2.84
CA LEU A 89 -5.39 -4.81 -2.92
C LEU A 89 -4.71 -6.15 -3.20
N THR A 90 -4.15 -6.31 -4.40
CA THR A 90 -3.54 -7.59 -4.79
C THR A 90 -2.14 -7.73 -4.18
N SER A 91 -1.28 -6.72 -4.31
CA SER A 91 0.08 -6.80 -3.75
C SER A 91 0.59 -5.46 -3.23
N LEU A 92 1.09 -5.49 -1.99
CA LEU A 92 1.91 -4.44 -1.42
C LEU A 92 3.24 -4.98 -0.91
N ARG A 93 4.31 -4.28 -1.26
CA ARG A 93 5.66 -4.45 -0.69
C ARG A 93 6.15 -3.11 -0.14
N ALA A 94 6.37 -3.03 1.16
CA ALA A 94 7.00 -1.89 1.82
C ALA A 94 8.34 -2.34 2.41
N GLY A 95 9.43 -1.66 2.04
CA GLY A 95 10.76 -1.90 2.61
C GLY A 95 10.89 -1.32 4.01
N GLY A 96 10.44 -0.08 4.20
CA GLY A 96 10.41 0.59 5.49
C GLY A 96 9.14 0.36 6.31
N SER A 97 8.92 1.22 7.30
CA SER A 97 7.75 1.18 8.17
C SER A 97 6.45 1.49 7.42
N LEU A 98 5.37 0.82 7.82
CA LEU A 98 4.01 1.04 7.33
C LEU A 98 3.11 1.46 8.50
N THR A 99 2.72 2.73 8.57
CA THR A 99 1.90 3.20 9.70
C THR A 99 0.44 2.78 9.55
N SER A 100 -0.18 3.00 8.39
CA SER A 100 -1.60 2.65 8.21
C SER A 100 -1.92 2.14 6.82
N LEU A 101 -2.59 0.99 6.78
CA LEU A 101 -3.20 0.44 5.58
C LEU A 101 -4.68 0.15 5.78
N ARG A 102 -5.49 0.61 4.82
CA ARG A 102 -6.91 0.25 4.69
C ARG A 102 -7.21 -0.19 3.26
N ALA A 103 -7.68 -1.41 3.11
CA ALA A 103 -8.31 -1.91 1.89
C ALA A 103 -9.80 -2.13 2.17
N GLY A 104 -10.67 -1.58 1.32
CA GLY A 104 -12.12 -1.80 1.43
C GLY A 104 -12.51 -3.23 1.06
N GLY A 105 -11.80 -3.85 0.11
CA GLY A 105 -12.00 -5.24 -0.30
C GLY A 105 -10.99 -6.22 0.31
N SER A 106 -10.73 -7.28 -0.43
CA SER A 106 -9.75 -8.32 -0.07
C SER A 106 -8.31 -7.83 -0.25
N LEU A 107 -7.42 -8.37 0.57
CA LEU A 107 -5.98 -8.18 0.50
C LEU A 107 -5.31 -9.51 0.19
N THR A 108 -4.76 -9.67 -1.01
CA THR A 108 -4.14 -10.94 -1.40
C THR A 108 -2.74 -11.09 -0.79
N SER A 109 -1.88 -10.08 -0.89
CA SER A 109 -0.53 -10.17 -0.35
C SER A 109 0.01 -8.85 0.19
N LEU A 110 0.47 -8.88 1.42
CA LEU A 110 1.25 -7.81 2.04
C LEU A 110 2.59 -8.33 2.54
N ARG A 111 3.67 -7.62 2.18
CA ARG A 111 5.00 -7.80 2.76
C ARG A 111 5.50 -6.45 3.28
N ALA A 112 5.74 -6.37 4.58
CA ALA A 112 6.36 -5.23 5.24
C ALA A 112 7.71 -5.66 5.83
N GLY A 113 8.78 -4.99 5.43
CA GLY A 113 10.13 -5.24 5.96
C GLY A 113 10.32 -4.63 7.35
N GLY A 114 9.80 -3.42 7.56
CA GLY A 114 9.78 -2.75 8.86
C GLY A 114 8.49 -2.97 9.65
N SER A 115 8.31 -2.16 10.69
CA SER A 115 7.14 -2.19 11.57
C SER A 115 5.85 -1.84 10.83
N LEU A 116 4.76 -2.51 11.21
CA LEU A 116 3.41 -2.26 10.71
C LEU A 116 2.49 -1.87 11.88
N THR A 117 2.06 -0.62 11.95
CA THR A 117 1.23 -0.18 13.09
C THR A 117 -0.22 -0.63 12.95
N SER A 118 -0.84 -0.43 11.78
CA SER A 118 -2.25 -0.80 11.59
C SER A 118 -2.53 -1.32 10.19
N LEU A 119 -3.12 -2.51 10.12
CA LEU A 119 -3.70 -3.08 8.91
C LEU A 119 -5.20 -3.36 9.08
N ARG A 120 -6.00 -2.86 8.15
CA ARG A 120 -7.43 -3.16 8.04
C ARG A 120 -7.78 -3.60 6.62
N ALA A 121 -8.32 -4.79 6.47
CA ALA A 121 -8.94 -5.28 5.24
C ALA A 121 -10.44 -5.50 5.51
N GLY A 122 -11.30 -4.95 4.65
CA GLY A 122 -12.74 -5.17 4.74
C GLY A 122 -13.14 -6.60 4.38
N GLY A 123 -12.40 -7.23 3.47
CA GLY A 123 -12.59 -8.63 3.08
C GLY A 123 -11.58 -9.58 3.69
N SER A 124 -11.28 -10.66 2.95
CA SER A 124 -10.30 -11.67 3.32
C SER A 124 -8.86 -11.18 3.13
N LEU A 125 -7.97 -11.69 3.97
CA LEU A 125 -6.53 -11.52 3.88
C LEU A 125 -5.88 -12.87 3.56
N THR A 126 -5.34 -13.04 2.35
CA THR A 126 -4.74 -14.32 1.96
C THR A 126 -3.34 -14.48 2.55
N SER A 127 -2.49 -13.45 2.48
CA SER A 127 -1.13 -13.56 3.02
C SER A 127 -0.59 -12.24 3.55
N LEU A 128 -0.07 -12.30 4.77
CA LEU A 128 0.69 -11.23 5.40
C LEU A 128 2.04 -11.76 5.90
N ARG A 129 3.10 -11.04 5.55
CA ARG A 129 4.44 -11.21 6.12
C ARG A 129 4.93 -9.88 6.67
N ALA A 130 5.15 -9.83 7.97
CA ALA A 130 5.79 -8.71 8.65
C ALA A 130 7.20 -9.14 9.10
N GLY A 131 8.19 -8.31 8.79
CA GLY A 131 9.59 -8.51 9.21
C GLY A 131 9.89 -7.88 10.57
N GLY A 132 9.16 -6.83 10.94
CA GLY A 132 9.20 -6.19 12.26
C GLY A 132 7.82 -6.18 12.91
N SER A 133 7.71 -5.51 14.07
CA SER A 133 6.51 -5.53 14.90
C SER A 133 5.21 -5.16 14.18
N LEU A 134 4.15 -5.90 14.47
CA LEU A 134 2.78 -5.63 14.08
C LEU A 134 1.91 -5.25 15.28
N THR A 135 1.48 -3.99 15.35
CA THR A 135 0.61 -3.55 16.48
C THR A 135 -0.83 -4.01 16.30
N SER A 136 -1.43 -3.87 15.10
CA SER A 136 -2.82 -4.28 14.91
C SER A 136 -3.14 -4.78 13.52
N LEU A 137 -3.80 -5.93 13.48
CA LEU A 137 -4.41 -6.52 12.29
C LEU A 137 -5.91 -6.74 12.47
N ARG A 138 -6.71 -6.23 11.53
CA ARG A 138 -8.13 -6.56 11.39
C ARG A 138 -8.45 -6.97 9.95
N ALA A 139 -9.02 -8.15 9.79
CA ALA A 139 -9.65 -8.59 8.54
C ALA A 139 -11.14 -8.83 8.81
N GLY A 140 -12.00 -8.32 7.93
CA GLY A 140 -13.45 -8.57 8.01
C GLY A 140 -13.83 -10.00 7.62
N GLY A 141 -13.01 -10.65 6.79
CA GLY A 141 -13.15 -12.08 6.44
C GLY A 141 -12.09 -12.97 7.08
N SER A 142 -11.70 -14.01 6.36
CA SER A 142 -10.67 -14.96 6.77
C SER A 142 -9.25 -14.41 6.61
N VAL A 143 -8.35 -14.84 7.49
CA VAL A 143 -6.91 -14.69 7.36
C VAL A 143 -6.31 -16.07 7.05
N THR A 144 -5.86 -16.29 5.81
CA THR A 144 -5.35 -17.61 5.41
C THR A 144 -3.93 -17.84 5.91
N SER A 145 -3.03 -16.87 5.76
CA SER A 145 -1.66 -17.00 6.25
C SER A 145 -1.14 -15.70 6.84
N PHE A 146 -0.65 -15.81 8.08
CA PHE A 146 0.05 -14.74 8.78
C PHE A 146 1.42 -15.25 9.22
N ARG A 147 2.47 -14.50 8.86
CA ARG A 147 3.81 -14.70 9.39
C ARG A 147 4.34 -13.39 9.92
N ASP A 148 4.82 -13.42 11.15
CA ASP A 148 5.62 -12.36 11.75
C ASP A 148 6.98 -12.93 12.17
N SER A 149 7.98 -12.07 12.19
CA SER A 149 9.28 -12.33 12.85
C SER A 149 9.57 -11.35 13.99
N GLY A 150 8.69 -10.36 14.20
CA GLY A 150 8.72 -9.45 15.34
C GLY A 150 7.67 -9.82 16.38
N SER A 151 6.98 -8.80 16.88
CA SER A 151 5.92 -8.93 17.89
C SER A 151 4.55 -8.60 17.31
N LEU A 152 3.54 -9.42 17.60
CA LEU A 152 2.14 -9.14 17.31
C LEU A 152 1.38 -8.70 18.58
N THR A 153 0.83 -7.48 18.60
CA THR A 153 0.02 -7.03 19.75
C THR A 153 -1.45 -7.44 19.64
N SER A 154 -2.05 -7.38 18.46
CA SER A 154 -3.47 -7.72 18.29
C SER A 154 -3.82 -8.17 16.87
N LEU A 155 -4.54 -9.28 16.78
CA LEU A 155 -5.08 -9.82 15.54
C LEU A 155 -6.57 -10.13 15.71
N ARG A 156 -7.36 -9.75 14.70
CA ARG A 156 -8.76 -10.15 14.59
C ARG A 156 -9.10 -10.53 13.15
N ALA A 157 -9.58 -11.75 12.98
CA ALA A 157 -10.24 -12.22 11.78
C ALA A 157 -11.75 -12.28 12.03
N GLY A 158 -12.56 -11.87 11.06
CA GLY A 158 -14.02 -11.87 11.17
C GLY A 158 -14.63 -13.27 10.99
N SER A 159 -13.90 -14.19 10.37
CA SER A 159 -14.40 -15.56 10.11
C SER A 159 -13.43 -16.62 10.62
N SER A 160 -12.22 -16.70 10.06
CA SER A 160 -11.27 -17.75 10.41
C SER A 160 -9.82 -17.28 10.28
N LEU A 161 -8.93 -17.94 11.03
CA LEU A 161 -7.49 -17.83 10.90
C LEU A 161 -6.94 -19.23 10.61
N THR A 162 -6.39 -19.46 9.42
CA THR A 162 -5.95 -20.81 9.00
C THR A 162 -4.52 -21.10 9.43
N SER A 163 -3.61 -20.12 9.33
CA SER A 163 -2.21 -20.30 9.69
C SER A 163 -1.64 -19.03 10.31
N LEU A 164 -1.09 -19.19 11.52
CA LEU A 164 -0.34 -18.20 12.26
C LEU A 164 1.07 -18.75 12.52
N ARG A 165 2.09 -18.01 12.11
CA ARG A 165 3.46 -18.24 12.57
C ARG A 165 3.98 -16.94 13.16
N ASP A 166 4.05 -16.90 14.47
CA ASP A 166 4.70 -15.83 15.20
C ASP A 166 6.16 -16.21 15.46
N GLY A 167 7.07 -15.25 15.31
CA GLY A 167 8.49 -15.40 15.58
C GLY A 167 8.94 -14.67 16.84
N GLY A 168 8.02 -13.94 17.50
CA GLY A 168 8.24 -13.38 18.82
C GLY A 168 8.32 -14.50 19.86
N SER A 169 9.39 -14.46 20.65
CA SER A 169 9.60 -15.27 21.87
C SER A 169 8.41 -15.19 22.82
#